data_AF-A0A9E2MVS0-F1
#
_entry.id   AF-A0A9E2MVS0-F1
#
_cell.length_a   1.000
_cell.length_b   1.000
_cell.length_c   1.000
_cell.angle_alpha   90.00
_cell.angle_beta   90.00
_cell.angle_gamma   90.00
#
_symmetry.space_group_name_H-M   'P 1'
#
loop_
_entity.id
_entity.type
_entity.pdbx_description
1 polymer ?
#
loop_
_entity_poly.entity_id
_entity_poly.type
_entity_poly.pdbx_seq_one_letter_code
_entity_poly.pdbx_strand_id
1 'polypeptide(L)'
;MENVEKKLREEAKRLLSEKKVDVVVGYEAGTLPLTATPCFITTPEETERLVWNPFCVLNLGKFVHDLLNQHHEAQKRVKPEARRKKVVGVVTRGCTSRSLVIQLQEKQYEREEVVILGVPCGGY
;
A
#
# COMPACT_ATOMS: atom_id res chain seq x y z
N MET A 1 4.73 -6.29 -18.80
CA MET A 1 4.04 -5.59 -17.69
C MET A 1 2.79 -6.33 -17.26
N GLU A 2 1.96 -6.81 -18.20
CA GLU A 2 0.71 -7.54 -17.93
C GLU A 2 0.86 -8.74 -16.96
N ASN A 3 1.95 -9.52 -17.08
CA ASN A 3 2.22 -10.62 -16.14
C ASN A 3 2.54 -10.14 -14.70
N VAL A 4 3.14 -8.96 -14.55
CA VAL A 4 3.43 -8.37 -13.23
C VAL A 4 2.15 -7.84 -12.60
N GLU A 5 1.31 -7.16 -13.39
CA GLU A 5 0.00 -6.67 -12.93
C GLU A 5 -0.87 -7.81 -12.42
N LYS A 6 -0.98 -8.91 -13.19
CA LYS A 6 -1.76 -10.08 -12.79
C LYS A 6 -1.27 -10.68 -11.47
N LYS A 7 0.05 -10.92 -11.35
CA LYS A 7 0.64 -11.44 -10.10
C LYS A 7 0.46 -10.49 -8.92
N LEU A 8 0.53 -9.17 -9.16
CA LEU A 8 0.28 -8.16 -8.15
C LEU A 8 -1.15 -8.26 -7.63
N ARG A 9 -2.14 -8.37 -8.53
CA ARG A 9 -3.55 -8.54 -8.15
C ARG A 9 -3.77 -9.83 -7.36
N GLU A 10 -3.23 -10.95 -7.83
CA GLU A 10 -3.34 -12.25 -7.16
C GLU A 10 -2.78 -12.20 -5.73
N GLU A 11 -1.59 -11.61 -5.56
CA GLU A 11 -0.96 -11.51 -4.24
C GLU A 11 -1.67 -10.51 -3.31
N ALA A 12 -2.09 -9.35 -3.83
CA ALA A 12 -2.90 -8.41 -3.06
C ALA A 12 -4.23 -9.03 -2.60
N LYS A 13 -4.89 -9.78 -3.49
CA LYS A 13 -6.14 -10.49 -3.22
C LYS A 13 -5.95 -11.54 -2.14
N ARG A 14 -4.85 -12.30 -2.22
CA ARG A 14 -4.47 -13.28 -1.21
C ARG A 14 -4.26 -12.64 0.15
N LEU A 15 -3.49 -11.55 0.23
CA LEU A 15 -3.22 -10.85 1.50
C LEU A 15 -4.48 -10.29 2.16
N LEU A 16 -5.41 -9.73 1.36
CA LEU A 16 -6.70 -9.23 1.85
C LEU A 16 -7.61 -10.37 2.30
N SER A 17 -7.68 -11.46 1.53
CA SER A 17 -8.52 -12.63 1.85
C SER A 17 -8.04 -13.34 3.12
N GLU A 18 -6.73 -13.44 3.31
CA GLU A 18 -6.10 -13.99 4.52
C GLU A 18 -6.12 -13.00 5.70
N LYS A 19 -6.67 -11.79 5.53
CA LYS A 19 -6.70 -10.71 6.53
C LYS A 19 -5.33 -10.35 7.10
N LYS A 20 -4.27 -10.51 6.29
CA LYS A 20 -2.90 -10.11 6.65
C LYS A 20 -2.68 -8.61 6.53
N VAL A 21 -3.50 -7.95 5.72
CA VAL A 21 -3.52 -6.50 5.54
C VAL A 21 -4.96 -6.03 5.62
N ASP A 22 -5.17 -4.86 6.22
CA ASP A 22 -6.49 -4.20 6.30
C ASP A 22 -6.78 -3.35 5.05
N VAL A 23 -5.73 -2.90 4.37
CA VAL A 23 -5.80 -2.09 3.16
C VAL A 23 -4.55 -2.30 2.32
N VAL A 24 -4.70 -2.33 1.00
CA VAL A 24 -3.60 -2.28 0.04
C VAL A 24 -3.58 -0.91 -0.63
N VAL A 25 -2.45 -0.21 -0.54
CA VAL A 25 -2.17 1.03 -1.26
C VAL A 25 -1.46 0.68 -2.55
N GLY A 26 -2.08 1.01 -3.68
CA GLY A 26 -1.57 0.73 -5.02
C GLY A 26 -1.83 1.86 -5.99
N TYR A 27 -1.85 1.53 -7.27
CA TYR A 27 -2.20 2.47 -8.35
C TYR A 27 -3.44 1.96 -9.07
N GLU A 28 -4.31 2.87 -9.50
CA GLU A 28 -5.38 2.60 -10.46
C GLU A 28 -5.28 3.54 -11.67
N ALA A 29 -6.03 3.23 -12.72
CA ALA A 29 -6.14 4.10 -13.89
C ALA A 29 -6.65 5.49 -13.46
N GLY A 30 -5.92 6.54 -13.84
CA GLY A 30 -6.36 7.90 -13.57
C GLY A 30 -7.50 8.33 -14.49
N THR A 31 -8.12 9.47 -14.17
CA THR A 31 -9.23 10.02 -14.95
C THR A 31 -8.80 10.64 -16.28
N LEU A 32 -7.50 10.87 -16.47
CA LEU A 32 -6.91 11.41 -17.69
C LEU A 32 -6.08 10.33 -18.41
N PRO A 33 -6.00 10.37 -19.75
CA PRO A 33 -5.12 9.47 -20.50
C PRO A 33 -3.68 9.51 -19.98
N LEU A 34 -3.03 8.35 -19.95
CA LEU A 34 -1.62 8.22 -19.57
C LEU A 34 -1.32 8.68 -18.12
N THR A 35 -2.29 8.52 -17.23
CA THR A 35 -2.11 8.81 -15.80
C THR A 35 -2.46 7.59 -14.94
N ALA A 36 -1.77 7.46 -13.81
CA ALA A 36 -2.14 6.53 -12.75
C ALA A 36 -2.22 7.30 -11.43
N THR A 37 -3.23 7.00 -10.62
CA THR A 37 -3.49 7.65 -9.33
C THR A 37 -3.38 6.63 -8.19
N PRO A 38 -2.99 7.04 -6.97
CA PRO A 38 -3.02 6.16 -5.82
C PRO A 38 -4.44 5.68 -5.54
N CYS A 39 -4.57 4.40 -5.19
CA CYS A 39 -5.84 3.81 -4.78
C CYS A 39 -5.68 3.03 -3.48
N PHE A 40 -6.82 2.83 -2.79
CA PHE A 40 -6.90 2.16 -1.50
C PHE A 40 -7.91 1.04 -1.63
N ILE A 41 -7.42 -0.19 -1.55
CA ILE A 41 -8.18 -1.41 -1.77
C ILE A 41 -8.40 -2.07 -0.42
N THR A 42 -9.66 -2.28 -0.04
CA THR A 42 -10.02 -2.88 1.26
C THR A 42 -10.72 -4.23 1.11
N THR A 43 -11.23 -4.55 -0.08
CA THR A 43 -11.80 -5.87 -0.36
C THR A 43 -11.01 -6.64 -1.43
N PRO A 44 -11.04 -7.99 -1.40
CA PRO A 44 -10.39 -8.83 -2.42
C PRO A 44 -10.89 -8.60 -3.85
N GLU A 45 -12.11 -8.11 -4.03
CA GLU A 45 -12.71 -7.88 -5.36
C GLU A 45 -12.19 -6.58 -5.98
N GLU A 46 -11.91 -5.59 -5.15
CA GLU A 46 -11.38 -4.30 -5.57
C GLU A 46 -9.95 -4.40 -6.14
N THR A 47 -9.25 -5.52 -5.93
CA THR A 47 -7.88 -5.69 -6.46
C THR A 47 -7.79 -5.61 -7.97
N GLU A 48 -8.90 -5.86 -8.70
CA GLU A 48 -8.95 -5.68 -10.15
C GLU A 48 -8.74 -4.24 -10.61
N ARG A 49 -8.92 -3.25 -9.72
CA ARG A 49 -8.60 -1.84 -9.99
C ARG A 49 -7.10 -1.57 -10.04
N LEU A 50 -6.28 -2.46 -9.48
CA LEU A 50 -4.84 -2.27 -9.43
C LEU A 50 -4.25 -2.34 -10.84
N VAL A 51 -3.52 -1.32 -11.23
CA VAL A 51 -2.79 -1.27 -12.51
C VAL A 51 -1.29 -1.22 -12.25
N TRP A 52 -0.51 -1.76 -13.20
CA TRP A 52 0.94 -1.65 -13.18
C TRP A 52 1.48 -1.32 -14.58
N ASN A 53 1.79 -0.04 -14.77
CA ASN A 53 2.20 0.52 -16.06
C ASN A 53 3.21 1.68 -15.85
N PRO A 54 3.78 2.26 -16.92
CA PRO A 54 4.79 3.32 -16.81
C PRO A 54 4.33 4.62 -16.13
N PHE A 55 3.03 4.83 -15.96
CA PHE A 55 2.46 6.02 -15.33
C PHE A 55 2.37 5.89 -13.81
N CYS A 56 2.72 4.72 -13.24
CA CYS A 56 2.78 4.46 -11.81
C CYS A 56 4.01 5.12 -11.14
N VAL A 57 4.04 6.45 -11.14
CA VAL A 57 5.21 7.28 -10.75
C VAL A 57 5.14 7.84 -9.34
N LEU A 58 3.94 7.99 -8.77
CA LEU A 58 3.73 8.63 -7.48
C LEU A 58 4.27 7.78 -6.33
N ASN A 59 5.02 8.37 -5.41
CA ASN A 59 5.56 7.64 -4.28
C ASN A 59 4.46 7.30 -3.26
N LEU A 60 4.12 6.01 -3.16
CA LEU A 60 3.07 5.53 -2.26
C LEU A 60 3.43 5.57 -0.76
N GLY A 61 4.72 5.76 -0.41
CA GLY A 61 5.18 5.73 0.98
C GLY A 61 4.57 6.84 1.85
N LYS A 62 4.22 7.99 1.26
CA LYS A 62 3.50 9.05 1.98
C LYS A 62 2.14 8.56 2.49
N PHE A 63 1.39 7.84 1.66
CA PHE A 63 0.04 7.38 2.00
C PHE A 63 0.06 6.29 3.08
N VAL A 64 1.11 5.47 3.12
CA VAL A 64 1.32 4.50 4.22
C VAL A 64 1.49 5.24 5.55
N HIS A 65 2.38 6.24 5.59
CA HIS A 65 2.57 7.08 6.76
C HIS A 65 1.27 7.76 7.20
N ASP A 66 0.57 8.44 6.29
CA ASP A 66 -0.65 9.18 6.60
C ASP A 66 -1.74 8.24 7.17
N LEU A 67 -1.92 7.05 6.58
CA LEU A 67 -2.90 6.07 7.03
C LEU A 67 -2.61 5.51 8.43
N LEU A 68 -1.34 5.20 8.71
CA LEU A 68 -0.93 4.65 10.00
C LEU A 68 -0.97 5.71 11.09
N ASN A 69 -0.48 6.92 10.81
CA ASN A 69 -0.55 8.03 11.75
C ASN A 69 -2.01 8.39 12.10
N GLN A 70 -2.90 8.49 11.11
CA GLN A 70 -4.33 8.70 11.36
C GLN A 70 -4.94 7.58 12.22
N HIS A 71 -4.55 6.33 11.96
CA HIS A 71 -5.01 5.19 12.76
C HIS A 71 -4.51 5.28 14.20
N HIS A 72 -3.22 5.56 14.42
CA HIS A 72 -2.64 5.73 15.75
C HIS A 72 -3.34 6.83 16.55
N GLU A 73 -3.56 8.01 15.95
CA GLU A 73 -4.29 9.11 16.59
C GLU A 73 -5.73 8.72 16.95
N ALA A 74 -6.41 7.98 16.07
CA ALA A 74 -7.75 7.47 16.36
C ALA A 74 -7.73 6.47 17.54
N GLN A 75 -6.73 5.58 17.61
CA GLN A 75 -6.61 4.58 18.69
C GLN A 75 -6.31 5.20 20.07
N LYS A 76 -5.72 6.40 20.14
CA LYS A 76 -5.50 7.10 21.42
C LYS A 76 -6.80 7.42 22.16
N ARG A 77 -7.89 7.64 21.42
CA ARG A 77 -9.23 7.95 21.97
C ARG A 77 -10.02 6.69 22.33
N VAL A 78 -9.52 5.51 21.98
CA VAL A 78 -10.14 4.22 22.25
C VAL A 78 -9.58 3.63 23.55
N LYS A 79 -10.44 2.96 24.33
CA LYS A 79 -10.02 2.25 25.54
C LYS A 79 -8.94 1.21 25.22
N PRO A 80 -7.91 1.02 26.08
CA PRO A 80 -6.80 0.12 25.81
C PRO A 80 -7.20 -1.28 25.33
N GLU A 81 -8.23 -1.87 25.94
CA GLU A 81 -8.76 -3.21 25.65
C GLU A 81 -9.42 -3.34 24.28
N ALA A 82 -9.87 -2.24 23.67
CA ALA A 82 -10.52 -2.21 22.36
C ALA A 82 -9.58 -1.70 21.25
N ARG A 83 -8.31 -1.42 21.57
CA ARG A 83 -7.35 -0.96 20.56
C ARG A 83 -7.04 -2.07 19.57
N ARG A 84 -7.03 -1.72 18.30
CA ARG A 84 -6.64 -2.62 17.20
C ARG A 84 -5.46 -2.05 16.45
N LYS A 85 -4.60 -2.94 15.94
CA LYS A 85 -3.56 -2.56 14.98
C LYS A 85 -4.17 -2.43 13.59
N LYS A 86 -3.49 -1.70 12.72
CA LYS A 86 -3.80 -1.62 11.30
C LYS A 86 -2.54 -2.03 10.53
N VAL A 87 -2.70 -2.90 9.55
CA VAL A 87 -1.61 -3.35 8.69
C VAL A 87 -1.88 -2.87 7.26
N VAL A 88 -0.94 -2.15 6.69
CA VAL A 88 -1.02 -1.56 5.35
C VAL A 88 -0.14 -2.34 4.38
N GLY A 89 -0.77 -2.96 3.37
CA GLY A 89 -0.07 -3.46 2.19
C GLY A 89 0.29 -2.31 1.26
N VAL A 90 1.49 -2.30 0.66
CA VAL A 90 1.91 -1.23 -0.25
C VAL A 90 2.64 -1.77 -1.47
N VAL A 91 2.17 -1.38 -2.66
CA VAL A 91 2.84 -1.66 -3.93
C VAL A 91 4.13 -0.85 -4.01
N THR A 92 5.27 -1.53 -4.05
CA THR A 92 6.56 -0.92 -3.73
C THR A 92 7.53 -1.03 -4.89
N ARG A 93 7.89 0.13 -5.42
CA ARG A 93 9.03 0.34 -6.31
C ARG A 93 10.31 0.59 -5.51
N GLY A 94 11.47 0.62 -6.17
CA GLY A 94 12.74 0.96 -5.52
C GLY A 94 12.72 2.32 -4.77
N CYS A 95 12.14 3.36 -5.37
CA CYS A 95 11.99 4.68 -4.73
C CYS A 95 11.05 4.64 -3.50
N THR A 96 9.91 3.94 -3.61
CA THR A 96 8.97 3.76 -2.48
C THR A 96 9.61 2.95 -1.35
N SER A 97 10.37 1.90 -1.68
CA SER A 97 11.10 1.09 -0.70
C SER A 97 12.04 1.95 0.14
N ARG A 98 12.80 2.85 -0.51
CA ARG A 98 13.67 3.81 0.19
C ARG A 98 12.90 4.70 1.15
N SER A 99 11.75 5.22 0.75
CA SER A 99 10.91 6.04 1.63
C SER A 99 10.38 5.26 2.84
N LEU A 100 9.92 4.02 2.64
CA LEU A 100 9.45 3.16 3.73
C LEU A 100 10.59 2.84 4.71
N VAL A 101 11.80 2.60 4.23
CA VAL A 101 12.98 2.36 5.08
C VAL A 101 13.29 3.59 5.94
N ILE A 102 13.29 4.78 5.35
CA ILE A 102 13.52 6.03 6.10
C ILE A 102 12.42 6.22 7.15
N GLN A 103 11.15 6.02 6.79
CA GLN A 103 10.02 6.13 7.74
C GLN A 103 10.15 5.15 8.91
N LEU A 104 10.61 3.92 8.67
CA LEU A 104 10.90 2.94 9.71
C LEU A 104 12.08 3.35 10.60
N GLN A 105 13.17 3.87 10.01
CA GLN A 105 14.34 4.36 10.75
C GLN A 105 13.99 5.55 11.65
N GLU A 106 13.14 6.46 11.15
CA GLU A 106 12.59 7.60 11.87
C GLU A 106 11.41 7.21 12.79
N LYS A 107 11.15 5.91 12.99
CA LYS A 107 10.13 5.35 13.90
C LYS A 107 8.73 5.95 13.70
N GLN A 108 8.35 6.19 12.45
CA GLN A 108 7.04 6.76 12.14
C GLN A 108 5.90 5.76 12.36
N TYR A 109 6.20 4.46 12.33
CA TYR A 109 5.31 3.33 12.60
C TYR A 109 6.14 2.06 12.79
N GLU A 110 5.52 0.98 13.27
CA GLU A 110 6.20 -0.29 13.53
C GLU A 110 6.32 -1.15 12.26
N ARG A 111 7.35 -2.00 12.19
CA ARG A 111 7.60 -2.83 11.01
C ARG A 111 6.43 -3.78 10.70
N GLU A 112 5.73 -4.26 11.72
CA GLU A 112 4.62 -5.20 11.59
C GLU A 112 3.36 -4.54 10.99
N GLU A 113 3.31 -3.20 10.95
CA GLU A 113 2.19 -2.44 10.42
C GLU A 113 2.25 -2.26 8.89
N VAL A 114 3.31 -2.76 8.23
CA VAL A 114 3.50 -2.63 6.78
C VAL A 114 3.84 -3.97 6.12
N VAL A 115 3.13 -4.29 5.03
CA VAL A 115 3.45 -5.42 4.14
C VAL A 115 3.86 -4.87 2.78
N ILE A 116 5.04 -5.27 2.31
CA ILE A 116 5.64 -4.75 1.08
C ILE A 116 5.33 -5.69 -0.08
N LEU A 117 4.58 -5.18 -1.08
CA LEU A 117 4.32 -5.84 -2.36
C LEU A 117 5.35 -5.32 -3.38
N GLY A 118 6.51 -5.96 -3.43
CA GLY A 118 7.61 -5.54 -4.33
C GLY A 118 7.28 -5.77 -5.80
N VAL A 119 7.42 -4.74 -6.62
CA VAL A 119 7.27 -4.83 -8.08
C VAL A 119 8.58 -4.46 -8.79
N PRO A 120 9.04 -5.26 -9.77
CA PRO A 120 10.27 -4.95 -10.51
C PRO A 120 10.08 -3.66 -11.30
N CYS A 121 11.03 -2.73 -11.14
CA CYS A 121 11.05 -1.43 -11.78
C CYS A 121 12.39 -1.26 -12.48
N GLY A 122 12.38 -1.11 -13.82
CA GLY A 122 13.60 -0.99 -14.64
C GLY A 122 14.35 0.34 -14.51
N GLY A 123 13.85 1.24 -13.66
CA GLY A 123 14.30 2.63 -13.62
C GLY A 123 13.56 3.47 -14.65
N TYR A 124 13.23 4.70 -14.27
CA TYR A 124 12.78 5.77 -15.15
C TYR A 124 13.65 6.97 -14.85
#